data_AF-D7WER4-F1
#
_entry.id   AF-D7WER4-F1
#
_cell.length_a   1.000
_cell.length_b   1.000
_cell.length_c   1.000
_cell.angle_alpha   90.00
_cell.angle_beta   90.00
_cell.angle_gamma   90.00
#
_symmetry.space_group_name_H-M   'P 1'
#
loop_
_entity.id
_entity.type
_entity.pdbx_description
1 polymer ?
#
loop_
_entity_poly.entity_id
_entity_poly.type
_entity_poly.pdbx_seq_one_letter_code
_entity_poly.pdbx_strand_id
1 'polypeptide(L)'
;MNVDNFTMADLDIDSFTLIAEASDIADYRIFDDGVDKDKCSSYTYEAHGVTQEITQKELPFNADAEKGAATLQHSVFDDGMEFPLYSLAAVKNGAFISIALKDDSEESIQAANETLDQVLARL
;
A
#
# COMPACT_ATOMS: atom_id res chain seq x y z
N MET A 1 -22.29 0.59 -21.89
CA MET A 1 -21.93 1.19 -20.59
C MET A 1 -20.56 1.80 -20.78
N ASN A 2 -20.43 3.11 -20.62
CA ASN A 2 -19.14 3.77 -20.69
C ASN A 2 -18.40 3.39 -19.39
N VAL A 3 -17.26 2.71 -19.50
CA VAL A 3 -16.37 2.51 -18.36
C VAL A 3 -15.68 3.86 -18.21
N ASP A 4 -16.25 4.73 -17.38
CA ASP A 4 -15.54 5.95 -17.01
C ASP A 4 -14.31 5.49 -16.24
N ASN A 5 -13.14 5.67 -16.83
CA ASN A 5 -11.88 5.34 -16.18
C ASN A 5 -11.80 6.22 -14.94
N PHE A 6 -11.98 5.63 -13.76
CA PHE A 6 -11.66 6.31 -12.51
C PHE A 6 -10.15 6.55 -12.51
N THR A 7 -9.75 7.81 -12.50
CA THR A 7 -8.35 8.20 -12.48
C THR A 7 -8.01 8.67 -11.08
N MET A 8 -6.76 8.49 -10.65
CA MET A 8 -6.31 9.02 -9.35
C MET A 8 -6.51 10.52 -9.18
N ALA A 9 -6.68 11.28 -10.28
CA ALA A 9 -7.00 12.70 -10.23
C ALA A 9 -8.41 12.99 -9.69
N ASP A 10 -9.26 11.96 -9.64
CA ASP A 10 -10.62 12.01 -9.12
C ASP A 10 -10.70 11.77 -7.59
N LEU A 11 -9.56 11.46 -6.94
CA LEU A 11 -9.46 11.26 -5.50
C LEU A 11 -9.04 12.54 -4.75
N ASP A 12 -9.83 12.95 -3.76
CA ASP A 12 -9.46 14.02 -2.79
C ASP A 12 -8.61 13.43 -1.67
N ILE A 13 -7.35 13.10 -2.00
CA ILE A 13 -6.41 12.40 -1.10
C ILE A 13 -5.25 13.32 -0.66
N ASP A 14 -5.03 13.41 0.65
CA ASP A 14 -4.00 14.29 1.24
C ASP A 14 -2.57 13.95 0.77
N SER A 15 -2.30 12.67 0.47
CA SER A 15 -1.08 12.32 -0.27
C SER A 15 -1.14 10.94 -0.92
N PHE A 16 -0.47 10.84 -2.07
CA PHE A 16 -0.32 9.63 -2.86
C PHE A 16 1.14 9.42 -3.26
N THR A 17 1.56 8.16 -3.41
CA THR A 17 2.83 7.82 -4.03
C THR A 17 2.67 6.57 -4.90
N LEU A 18 3.18 6.62 -6.15
CA LEU A 18 3.37 5.47 -7.03
C LEU A 18 4.81 5.42 -7.47
N ILE A 19 5.43 4.26 -7.26
CA ILE A 19 6.80 3.98 -7.68
C ILE A 19 6.76 2.76 -8.59
N ALA A 20 7.40 2.89 -9.74
CA ALA A 20 7.60 1.80 -10.69
C ALA A 20 9.10 1.71 -11.02
N GLU A 21 9.70 0.58 -10.71
CA GLU A 21 11.14 0.35 -10.91
C GLU A 21 11.43 -1.09 -11.34
N ALA A 22 12.65 -1.35 -11.81
CA ALA A 22 13.05 -2.71 -12.15
C ALA A 22 13.08 -3.56 -10.87
N SER A 23 12.57 -4.78 -10.92
CA SER A 23 12.41 -5.58 -9.71
C SER A 23 13.77 -5.95 -9.11
N ASP A 24 14.81 -6.13 -9.91
CA ASP A 24 16.16 -6.49 -9.45
C ASP A 24 16.85 -5.41 -8.60
N ILE A 25 16.39 -4.16 -8.65
CA ILE A 25 16.88 -3.03 -7.85
C ILE A 25 15.92 -2.63 -6.71
N ALA A 26 14.68 -3.12 -6.74
CA ALA A 26 13.65 -2.79 -5.77
C ALA A 26 13.95 -3.40 -4.40
N ASP A 27 13.66 -2.66 -3.33
CA ASP A 27 13.78 -3.15 -1.96
C ASP A 27 12.56 -4.01 -1.59
N TYR A 28 12.75 -5.33 -1.66
CA TYR A 28 11.69 -6.34 -1.45
C TYR A 28 11.19 -6.45 0.00
N ARG A 29 11.65 -5.62 0.94
CA ARG A 29 11.22 -5.70 2.35
C ARG A 29 9.71 -5.52 2.55
N ILE A 30 8.98 -5.02 1.55
CA ILE A 30 7.51 -4.97 1.57
C ILE A 30 6.87 -6.37 1.50
N PHE A 31 7.58 -7.37 0.95
CA PHE A 31 7.13 -8.76 0.92
C PHE A 31 7.71 -9.61 2.05
N ASP A 32 8.47 -9.05 2.99
CA ASP A 32 9.21 -9.85 3.96
C ASP A 32 8.26 -10.69 4.84
N ASP A 33 8.41 -12.00 4.71
CA ASP A 33 7.49 -13.06 5.17
C ASP A 33 7.56 -13.29 6.70
N GLY A 34 8.32 -12.46 7.42
CA GLY A 34 8.58 -12.59 8.85
C GLY A 34 7.52 -11.97 9.76
N VAL A 35 6.57 -11.21 9.20
CA VAL A 35 5.39 -10.73 9.94
C VAL A 35 4.29 -11.79 9.80
N ASP A 36 3.76 -12.25 10.93
CA ASP A 36 2.70 -13.25 10.98
C ASP A 36 1.45 -12.72 10.24
N LYS A 37 1.29 -13.10 8.96
CA LYS A 37 0.32 -12.55 8.00
C LYS A 37 -1.14 -12.78 8.41
N ASP A 38 -1.37 -13.73 9.31
CA ASP A 38 -2.69 -14.04 9.89
C ASP A 38 -3.06 -13.16 11.09
N LYS A 39 -2.19 -12.23 11.52
CA LYS A 39 -2.42 -11.40 12.70
C LYS A 39 -2.37 -9.93 12.35
N CYS A 40 -3.36 -9.19 12.85
CA CYS A 40 -3.13 -7.77 13.14
C CYS A 40 -1.89 -7.71 14.03
N SER A 41 -0.78 -7.28 13.47
CA SER A 41 0.48 -7.16 14.17
C SER A 41 0.54 -5.74 14.71
N SER A 42 0.74 -5.62 16.02
CA SER A 42 1.03 -4.35 16.65
C SER A 42 2.48 -4.32 17.10
N TYR A 43 3.17 -3.24 16.81
CA TYR A 43 4.52 -3.01 17.28
C TYR A 43 4.75 -1.52 17.54
N THR A 44 5.63 -1.24 18.48
CA THR A 44 6.06 0.12 18.78
C THR A 44 7.38 0.38 18.09
N TYR A 45 7.49 1.52 17.43
CA TYR A 45 8.71 1.96 16.78
C TYR A 45 9.16 3.31 17.34
N GLU A 46 10.42 3.39 17.74
CA GLU A 46 11.04 4.64 18.20
C GLU A 46 12.04 5.11 17.16
N ALA A 47 11.85 6.31 16.62
CA ALA A 47 12.85 6.97 15.79
C ALA A 47 12.84 8.48 15.98
N HIS A 48 14.03 9.08 15.94
CA HIS A 48 14.22 10.54 16.04
C HIS A 48 13.55 11.18 17.28
N GLY A 49 13.40 10.43 18.37
CA GLY A 49 12.77 10.91 19.60
C GLY A 49 11.23 10.94 19.56
N VAL A 50 10.64 10.27 18.58
CA VAL A 50 9.19 10.06 18.45
C VAL A 50 8.91 8.56 18.58
N THR A 51 7.97 8.21 19.43
CA THR A 51 7.40 6.87 19.50
C THR A 51 6.13 6.83 18.66
N GLN A 52 5.98 5.77 17.89
CA GLN A 52 4.75 5.46 17.17
C GLN A 52 4.31 4.03 17.48
N GLU A 53 3.04 3.87 17.85
CA GLU A 53 2.38 2.58 17.88
C GLU A 53 1.82 2.29 16.50
N ILE A 54 2.25 1.20 15.90
CA ILE A 54 1.84 0.79 14.57
C ILE A 54 1.00 -0.47 14.70
N THR A 55 -0.20 -0.43 14.13
CA THR A 55 -1.02 -1.61 13.86
C THR A 55 -1.04 -1.87 12.36
N GLN A 56 -0.68 -3.08 11.94
CA GLN A 56 -0.65 -3.49 10.55
C GLN A 56 -1.57 -4.69 10.32
N LYS A 57 -2.34 -4.64 9.24
CA LYS A 57 -3.26 -5.69 8.82
C LYS A 57 -3.05 -5.98 7.33
N GLU A 58 -2.78 -7.24 7.00
CA GLU A 58 -2.77 -7.68 5.61
C GLU A 58 -4.21 -7.81 5.10
N LEU A 59 -4.46 -7.33 3.89
CA LEU A 59 -5.73 -7.46 3.20
C LEU A 59 -5.58 -8.46 2.04
N PRO A 60 -6.68 -9.10 1.60
CA PRO A 60 -6.63 -9.95 0.42
C PRO A 60 -6.08 -9.20 -0.79
N PHE A 61 -5.12 -9.80 -1.49
CA PHE A 61 -4.53 -9.26 -2.71
C PHE A 61 -4.93 -10.13 -3.90
N ASN A 62 -5.59 -9.54 -4.90
CA ASN A 62 -6.16 -10.28 -6.04
C ASN A 62 -5.72 -9.75 -7.42
N ALA A 63 -4.76 -8.82 -7.48
CA ALA A 63 -4.31 -8.26 -8.75
C ALA A 63 -3.51 -9.29 -9.58
N ASP A 64 -3.52 -9.13 -10.91
CA ASP A 64 -2.78 -9.99 -11.84
C ASP A 64 -1.27 -9.72 -11.78
N ALA A 65 -0.61 -10.31 -10.78
CA ALA A 65 0.82 -10.18 -10.49
C ALA A 65 1.45 -11.52 -10.09
N GLU A 66 2.77 -11.65 -10.30
CA GLU A 66 3.55 -12.83 -9.89
C GLU A 66 3.70 -12.92 -8.37
N LYS A 67 3.81 -11.75 -7.72
CA LYS A 67 3.84 -11.56 -6.27
C LYS A 67 3.13 -10.26 -5.94
N GLY A 68 2.45 -10.21 -4.80
CA GLY A 68 1.77 -9.01 -4.36
C GLY A 68 1.39 -9.02 -2.89
N ALA A 69 1.16 -7.84 -2.35
CA ALA A 69 0.69 -7.63 -0.98
C ALA A 69 -0.19 -6.37 -0.91
N ALA A 70 -1.23 -6.44 -0.10
CA ALA A 70 -2.07 -5.30 0.27
C ALA A 70 -2.04 -5.16 1.78
N THR A 71 -1.79 -3.97 2.29
CA THR A 71 -1.61 -3.74 3.72
C THR A 71 -2.31 -2.46 4.15
N LEU A 72 -3.07 -2.57 5.23
CA LEU A 72 -3.53 -1.43 6.01
C LEU A 72 -2.63 -1.23 7.21
N GLN A 73 -2.10 -0.03 7.38
CA GLN A 73 -1.33 0.37 8.53
C GLN A 73 -2.03 1.55 9.21
N HIS A 74 -2.15 1.50 10.52
CA HIS A 74 -2.61 2.61 11.35
C HIS A 74 -1.52 2.93 12.36
N SER A 75 -1.00 4.15 12.31
CA SER A 75 0.03 4.63 13.22
C SER A 75 -0.54 5.69 14.17
N VAL A 76 -0.25 5.56 15.46
CA VAL A 76 -0.60 6.52 16.50
C VAL A 76 0.69 7.05 17.11
N PHE A 77 0.94 8.35 16.99
CA PHE A 77 2.12 9.01 17.52
C PHE A 77 1.93 9.43 18.99
N ASP A 78 3.02 9.69 19.71
CA ASP A 78 3.02 10.15 21.10
C ASP A 78 2.15 11.40 21.37
N ASP A 79 1.98 12.26 20.37
CA ASP A 79 1.15 13.47 20.44
C ASP A 79 -0.34 13.21 20.15
N GLY A 80 -0.72 11.95 19.91
CA GLY A 80 -2.06 11.51 19.56
C GLY A 80 -2.42 11.71 18.09
N MET A 81 -1.47 12.13 17.24
CA MET A 81 -1.70 12.17 15.80
C MET A 81 -1.90 10.74 15.28
N GLU A 82 -2.95 10.56 14.48
CA GLU A 82 -3.24 9.30 13.81
C GLU A 82 -2.89 9.40 12.33
N PHE A 83 -2.38 8.30 11.79
CA PHE A 83 -1.93 8.23 10.41
C PHE A 83 -2.30 6.88 9.81
N PRO A 84 -3.42 6.82 9.06
CA PRO A 84 -3.74 5.66 8.24
C PRO A 84 -2.84 5.64 7.00
N LEU A 85 -2.44 4.45 6.59
CA LEU A 85 -1.67 4.21 5.39
C LEU A 85 -2.15 2.90 4.75
N TYR A 86 -2.74 3.01 3.57
CA TYR A 86 -2.98 1.86 2.71
C TYR A 86 -1.81 1.70 1.72
N SER A 87 -1.27 0.50 1.62
CA SER A 87 -0.14 0.18 0.74
C SER A 87 -0.44 -1.05 -0.11
N LEU A 88 -0.05 -0.96 -1.38
CA LEU A 88 -0.04 -2.03 -2.36
C LEU A 88 1.38 -2.21 -2.89
N ALA A 89 1.77 -3.46 -3.08
CA ALA A 89 2.98 -3.80 -3.79
C ALA A 89 2.72 -4.98 -4.73
N ALA A 90 3.31 -4.95 -5.91
CA ALA A 90 3.16 -5.98 -6.92
C ALA A 90 4.43 -6.15 -7.77
N VAL A 91 4.67 -7.37 -8.23
CA VAL A 91 5.72 -7.69 -9.20
C VAL A 91 5.09 -8.34 -10.43
N LYS A 92 5.42 -7.83 -11.61
CA LYS A 92 5.01 -8.42 -12.90
C LYS A 92 6.03 -8.11 -13.98
N ASN A 93 6.42 -9.12 -14.77
CA ASN A 93 7.32 -8.96 -15.91
C ASN A 93 8.64 -8.26 -15.58
N GLY A 94 9.18 -8.50 -14.38
CA GLY A 94 10.43 -7.88 -13.91
C GLY A 94 10.30 -6.41 -13.49
N ALA A 95 9.09 -5.87 -13.38
CA ALA A 95 8.82 -4.56 -12.79
C ALA A 95 8.23 -4.75 -11.38
N PHE A 96 8.67 -3.89 -10.46
CA PHE A 96 8.08 -3.72 -9.13
C PHE A 96 7.25 -2.44 -9.12
N ILE A 97 5.99 -2.55 -8.68
CA ILE A 97 5.06 -1.45 -8.53
C ILE A 97 4.68 -1.33 -7.05
N SER A 98 4.82 -0.15 -6.48
CA SER A 98 4.33 0.18 -5.15
C SER A 98 3.41 1.39 -5.20
N ILE A 99 2.27 1.29 -4.53
CA ILE A 99 1.30 2.37 -4.34
C ILE A 99 1.09 2.55 -2.85
N ALA A 100 1.13 3.79 -2.37
CA ALA A 100 0.86 4.14 -0.98
C ALA A 100 -0.08 5.35 -0.89
N LEU A 101 -1.07 5.25 -0.01
CA LEU A 101 -2.15 6.22 0.22
C LEU A 101 -2.26 6.53 1.70
N LYS A 102 -2.25 7.81 2.07
CA LYS A 102 -2.52 8.25 3.45
C LYS A 102 -4.01 8.41 3.72
N ASP A 103 -4.77 7.38 3.36
CA ASP A 103 -6.22 7.28 3.56
C ASP A 103 -6.58 5.79 3.52
N ASP A 104 -7.52 5.38 4.37
CA ASP A 104 -8.03 4.02 4.49
C ASP A 104 -9.53 3.90 4.20
N SER A 105 -10.14 4.96 3.65
CA SER A 105 -11.52 4.92 3.15
C SER A 105 -11.69 3.84 2.07
N GLU A 106 -12.87 3.19 2.04
CA GLU A 106 -13.17 2.14 1.05
C GLU A 106 -13.03 2.64 -0.40
N GLU A 107 -13.40 3.91 -0.65
CA GLU A 107 -13.28 4.55 -1.97
C GLU A 107 -11.80 4.72 -2.39
N SER A 108 -10.95 5.24 -1.51
CA SER A 108 -9.51 5.38 -1.78
C SER A 108 -8.82 4.04 -1.96
N ILE A 109 -9.18 3.04 -1.14
CA ILE A 109 -8.68 1.67 -1.28
C ILE A 109 -9.07 1.10 -2.65
N GLN A 110 -10.35 1.21 -3.03
CA GLN A 110 -10.82 0.72 -4.32
C GLN A 110 -10.07 1.37 -5.47
N ALA A 111 -9.94 2.70 -5.46
CA ALA A 111 -9.27 3.43 -6.52
C ALA A 111 -7.76 3.11 -6.62
N ALA A 112 -7.08 2.82 -5.50
CA ALA A 112 -5.71 2.32 -5.52
C ALA A 112 -5.60 0.94 -6.18
N ASN A 113 -6.52 0.02 -5.87
CA ASN A 113 -6.54 -1.30 -6.50
C ASN A 113 -6.80 -1.20 -8.00
N GLU A 114 -7.77 -0.39 -8.42
CA GLU A 114 -8.04 -0.14 -9.84
C GLU A 114 -6.84 0.50 -10.55
N THR A 115 -6.14 1.41 -9.88
CA THR A 115 -4.90 2.00 -10.40
C THR A 115 -3.82 0.95 -10.57
N LEU A 116 -3.61 0.08 -9.58
CA LEU A 116 -2.64 -1.01 -9.68
C LEU A 116 -2.97 -1.92 -10.86
N ASP A 117 -4.21 -2.35 -11.00
CA ASP A 117 -4.65 -3.21 -12.11
C ASP A 117 -4.41 -2.55 -13.47
N GLN A 118 -4.70 -1.25 -13.58
CA GLN A 118 -4.41 -0.48 -14.79
C GLN A 118 -2.91 -0.43 -15.11
N VAL A 119 -2.04 -0.28 -14.11
CA VAL A 119 -0.58 -0.28 -14.31
C VAL A 119 -0.11 -1.67 -14.73
N LEU A 120 -0.53 -2.72 -14.02
CA LEU A 120 -0.16 -4.10 -14.30
C LEU A 120 -0.67 -4.60 -15.65
N ALA A 121 -1.79 -4.09 -16.16
CA ALA A 121 -2.29 -4.42 -17.50
C ALA A 121 -1.41 -3.86 -18.64
N ARG A 122 -0.52 -2.92 -18.35
CA ARG A 122 0.38 -2.27 -19.32
C ARG A 122 1.81 -2.81 -19.28
N LEU A 123 2.12 -3.69 -18.33
CA LEU A 123 3.39 -4.39 -18.17
C LEU A 123 3.33 -5.76 -18.81
#